data_AF-A0A9D9YUL1-F1
#
_entry.id   AF-A0A9D9YUL1-F1
#
_cell.length_a   1.000
_cell.length_b   1.000
_cell.length_c   1.000
_cell.angle_alpha   90.00
_cell.angle_beta   90.00
_cell.angle_gamma   90.00
#
_symmetry.space_group_name_H-M   'P 1'
#
loop_
_entity.id
_entity.type
_entity.pdbx_description
1 polymer ?
#
loop_
_entity_poly.entity_id
_entity_poly.type
_entity_poly.pdbx_seq_one_letter_code
_entity_poly.pdbx_strand_id
1 'polypeptide(L)'
;MGAVKKFTDLEVWQLSNELEKKVFSIIQTTSLSKDFALKDQINKSVGSIPDNIAEGFGRGGRLEFIQFLSIARASTSELQSQLIRSLNRNHISKELYVELFELTDKTGAKIGAFIKYLNSSEKTGIMFQNRVPTNRKQETQNEKSKTKNENQKTIHTNSAAKPLGAYPHARKAGNLLFLSGIGSRQPFDNKIPGLELDAEGNILKYDIEAECHSVFANVKAVLEASGSSWDKILDVTVFLTNMKKDFAVYNKIYGQYFEGIDACRTTVEVKSLPTPICIELKIIALIE
;
A
#
# COMPACT_ATOMS: atom_id res chain seq x y z
N MET A 1 0.68 21.61 -25.24
CA MET A 1 0.01 21.78 -23.93
C MET A 1 0.93 22.60 -23.05
N GLY A 2 0.44 23.74 -22.54
CA GLY A 2 1.21 24.59 -21.63
C GLY A 2 1.61 23.84 -20.35
N ALA A 3 2.62 24.34 -19.64
CA ALA A 3 3.00 23.78 -18.36
C ALA A 3 1.84 23.94 -17.37
N VAL A 4 1.23 22.84 -16.94
CA VAL A 4 0.24 22.80 -15.85
C VAL A 4 0.95 23.26 -14.58
N LYS A 5 0.54 24.40 -14.02
CA LYS A 5 1.12 24.98 -12.79
C LYS A 5 0.18 24.84 -11.60
N LYS A 6 -1.12 24.79 -11.86
CA LYS A 6 -2.18 24.67 -10.85
C LYS A 6 -3.13 23.54 -11.24
N PHE A 7 -3.79 22.95 -10.25
CA PHE A 7 -4.80 21.92 -10.50
C PHE A 7 -5.95 22.45 -11.39
N THR A 8 -6.24 23.75 -11.34
CA THR A 8 -7.24 24.41 -12.18
C THR A 8 -6.91 24.41 -13.67
N ASP A 9 -5.66 24.14 -14.05
CA ASP A 9 -5.23 24.03 -15.44
C ASP A 9 -5.52 22.62 -16.01
N LEU A 10 -5.86 21.66 -15.16
CA LEU A 10 -6.14 20.29 -15.57
C LEU A 10 -7.52 20.19 -16.22
N GLU A 11 -7.58 19.63 -17.43
CA GLU A 11 -8.86 19.37 -18.13
C GLU A 11 -9.80 18.50 -17.27
N VAL A 12 -9.26 17.51 -16.57
CA VAL A 12 -10.06 16.64 -15.68
C VAL A 12 -10.68 17.40 -14.52
N TRP A 13 -9.97 18.40 -13.98
CA TRP A 13 -10.51 19.25 -12.91
C TRP A 13 -11.59 20.19 -13.45
N GLN A 14 -11.32 20.86 -14.58
CA GLN A 14 -12.26 21.76 -15.23
C GLN A 14 -13.57 21.04 -15.56
N LEU A 15 -13.48 19.84 -16.12
CA LEU A 15 -14.64 19.02 -16.45
C LEU A 15 -15.42 18.60 -15.19
N SER A 16 -14.72 18.19 -14.12
CA SER A 16 -15.37 17.84 -12.85
C SER A 16 -16.06 19.03 -12.18
N ASN A 17 -15.48 20.23 -12.28
CA ASN A 17 -16.04 21.46 -11.73
C ASN A 17 -17.28 21.93 -12.53
N GLU A 18 -17.29 21.76 -13.85
CA GLU A 18 -18.50 21.99 -14.65
C GLU A 18 -19.62 20.97 -14.34
N LEU A 19 -19.26 19.69 -14.14
CA LEU A 19 -20.20 18.68 -13.68
C LEU A 19 -20.80 19.05 -12.33
N GLU A 20 -19.98 19.49 -11.36
CA GLU A 20 -20.42 19.93 -10.04
C GLU A 20 -21.41 21.10 -10.12
N LYS A 21 -21.09 22.16 -10.86
CA LYS A 21 -22.00 23.30 -11.06
C LYS A 21 -23.34 22.86 -11.64
N LYS A 22 -23.32 21.96 -12.62
CA LYS A 22 -24.54 21.47 -13.28
C LYS A 22 -25.38 20.63 -12.33
N VAL A 23 -24.77 19.71 -11.59
CA VAL A 23 -25.46 18.91 -10.57
C VAL A 23 -26.03 19.80 -9.46
N PHE A 24 -25.27 20.80 -9.00
CA PHE A 24 -25.75 21.75 -8.00
C PHE A 24 -26.94 22.56 -8.51
N SER A 25 -26.90 23.04 -9.76
CA SER A 25 -28.05 23.72 -10.36
C SER A 25 -29.29 22.84 -10.36
N ILE A 26 -29.16 21.55 -10.69
CA ILE A 26 -30.27 20.59 -10.70
C ILE A 26 -30.80 20.29 -9.30
N ILE A 27 -29.93 20.20 -8.29
CA ILE A 27 -30.35 20.10 -6.89
C ILE A 27 -31.27 21.29 -6.54
N GLN A 28 -30.91 22.51 -6.93
CA GLN A 28 -31.66 23.72 -6.56
C GLN A 28 -32.97 23.89 -7.36
N THR A 29 -32.99 23.51 -8.63
CA THR A 29 -34.13 23.78 -9.53
C THR A 29 -35.17 22.67 -9.58
N THR A 30 -34.88 21.50 -8.99
CA THR A 30 -35.79 20.35 -9.01
C THR A 30 -36.30 19.98 -7.62
N SER A 31 -37.16 18.96 -7.56
CA SER A 31 -37.66 18.44 -6.29
C SER A 31 -36.57 17.72 -5.46
N LEU A 32 -35.37 17.49 -6.01
CA LEU A 32 -34.19 17.02 -5.26
C LEU A 32 -33.88 17.91 -4.05
N SER A 33 -34.14 19.23 -4.16
CA SER A 33 -33.95 20.18 -3.06
C SER A 33 -34.66 19.77 -1.75
N LYS A 34 -35.74 18.97 -1.85
CA LYS A 34 -36.57 18.52 -0.73
C LYS A 34 -36.21 17.11 -0.22
N ASP A 35 -35.45 16.33 -0.97
CA ASP A 35 -34.95 15.01 -0.53
C ASP A 35 -33.56 15.19 0.09
N PHE A 36 -33.50 15.58 1.36
CA PHE A 36 -32.26 15.92 2.05
C PHE A 36 -31.23 14.79 2.03
N ALA A 37 -31.68 13.54 2.21
CA ALA A 37 -30.79 12.39 2.25
C ALA A 37 -30.12 12.15 0.89
N LEU A 38 -30.91 12.15 -0.19
CA LEU A 38 -30.38 11.95 -1.54
C LEU A 38 -29.55 13.16 -2.01
N LYS A 39 -30.04 14.37 -1.75
CA LYS A 39 -29.34 15.63 -2.01
C LYS A 39 -27.94 15.62 -1.41
N ASP A 40 -27.82 15.27 -0.13
CA ASP A 40 -26.53 15.30 0.57
C ASP A 40 -25.57 14.23 0.03
N GLN A 41 -26.07 13.05 -0.35
CA GLN A 41 -25.26 12.02 -1.02
C GLN A 41 -24.77 12.47 -2.40
N ILE A 42 -25.63 13.09 -3.20
CA ILE A 42 -25.25 13.65 -4.51
C ILE A 42 -24.21 14.75 -4.33
N ASN A 43 -24.45 15.69 -3.42
CA ASN A 43 -23.54 16.82 -3.20
C ASN A 43 -22.16 16.37 -2.75
N LYS A 44 -22.08 15.37 -1.84
CA LYS A 44 -20.81 14.77 -1.40
C LYS A 44 -20.10 14.03 -2.54
N SER A 45 -20.82 13.20 -3.29
CA SER A 45 -20.20 12.42 -4.38
C SER A 45 -19.68 13.30 -5.50
N VAL A 46 -20.42 14.35 -5.90
CA VAL A 46 -19.96 15.25 -6.97
C VAL A 46 -18.81 16.15 -6.52
N GLY A 47 -18.85 16.72 -5.30
CA GLY A 47 -17.79 17.59 -4.78
C GLY A 47 -16.48 16.84 -4.49
N SER A 48 -16.57 15.56 -4.12
CA SER A 48 -15.39 14.70 -3.91
C SER A 48 -14.50 14.56 -5.16
N ILE A 49 -15.07 14.67 -6.36
CA ILE A 49 -14.33 14.50 -7.63
C ILE A 49 -13.27 15.62 -7.80
N PRO A 50 -13.63 16.91 -7.89
CA PRO A 50 -12.67 17.99 -8.00
C PRO A 50 -11.76 18.12 -6.77
N ASP A 51 -12.27 17.84 -5.56
CA ASP A 51 -11.50 17.91 -4.32
C ASP A 51 -10.32 16.93 -4.33
N ASN A 52 -10.56 15.66 -4.67
CA ASN A 52 -9.50 14.66 -4.75
C ASN A 52 -8.50 14.99 -5.89
N ILE A 53 -8.95 15.55 -7.01
CA ILE A 53 -8.05 15.99 -8.08
C ILE A 53 -7.12 17.10 -7.57
N ALA A 54 -7.67 18.10 -6.88
CA ALA A 54 -6.91 19.22 -6.34
C ALA A 54 -5.94 18.77 -5.24
N GLU A 55 -6.41 17.94 -4.30
CA GLU A 55 -5.61 17.40 -3.21
C GLU A 55 -4.45 16.56 -3.75
N GLY A 56 -4.73 15.63 -4.66
CA GLY A 56 -3.73 14.77 -5.27
C GLY A 56 -2.67 15.55 -6.06
N PHE A 57 -3.07 16.60 -6.78
CA PHE A 57 -2.14 17.49 -7.46
C PHE A 57 -1.21 18.20 -6.46
N GLY A 58 -1.75 18.66 -5.33
CA GLY A 58 -1.01 19.34 -4.27
C GLY A 58 0.06 18.48 -3.58
N ARG A 59 -0.07 17.15 -3.62
CA ARG A 59 0.95 16.21 -3.08
C ARG A 59 2.26 16.24 -3.87
N GLY A 60 2.23 16.64 -5.15
CA GLY A 60 3.43 16.86 -5.97
C GLY A 60 4.15 15.59 -6.46
N GLY A 61 3.73 14.40 -6.02
CA GLY A 61 4.23 13.11 -6.48
C GLY A 61 3.27 12.42 -7.45
N ARG A 62 3.79 11.81 -8.52
CA ARG A 62 2.97 11.14 -9.54
C ARG A 62 2.13 9.98 -8.99
N LEU A 63 2.71 9.12 -8.14
CA LEU A 63 2.01 7.94 -7.63
C LEU A 63 0.90 8.33 -6.64
N GLU A 64 1.15 9.30 -5.78
CA GLU A 64 0.12 9.87 -4.90
C GLU A 64 -0.98 10.50 -5.73
N PHE A 65 -0.63 11.28 -6.76
CA PHE A 65 -1.64 11.88 -7.61
C PHE A 65 -2.53 10.82 -8.29
N ILE A 66 -1.96 9.72 -8.77
CA ILE A 66 -2.71 8.58 -9.32
C ILE A 66 -3.67 7.96 -8.28
N GLN A 67 -3.24 7.83 -7.03
CA GLN A 67 -4.09 7.30 -5.96
C GLN A 67 -5.33 8.19 -5.75
N PHE A 68 -5.13 9.51 -5.64
CA PHE A 68 -6.22 10.47 -5.49
C PHE A 68 -7.14 10.53 -6.72
N LEU A 69 -6.59 10.46 -7.93
CA LEU A 69 -7.39 10.37 -9.15
C LEU A 69 -8.24 9.08 -9.19
N SER A 70 -7.75 7.99 -8.61
CA SER A 70 -8.52 6.73 -8.51
C SER A 70 -9.72 6.89 -7.58
N ILE A 71 -9.57 7.64 -6.48
CA ILE A 71 -10.69 8.00 -5.59
C ILE A 71 -11.68 8.90 -6.32
N ALA A 72 -11.21 9.95 -7.00
CA ALA A 72 -12.05 10.84 -7.80
C ALA A 72 -12.88 10.07 -8.85
N ARG A 73 -12.26 9.09 -9.51
CA ARG A 73 -12.95 8.20 -10.48
C ARG A 73 -13.98 7.30 -9.79
N ALA A 74 -13.73 6.81 -8.58
CA ALA A 74 -14.73 6.04 -7.84
C ALA A 74 -15.95 6.90 -7.48
N SER A 75 -15.74 8.16 -7.11
CA SER A 75 -16.83 9.12 -6.83
C SER A 75 -17.73 9.37 -8.05
N THR A 76 -17.23 9.25 -9.29
CA THR A 76 -18.11 9.34 -10.48
C THR A 76 -19.12 8.20 -10.55
N SER A 77 -18.71 6.97 -10.18
CA SER A 77 -19.61 5.82 -10.15
C SER A 77 -20.64 5.91 -9.02
N GLU A 78 -20.25 6.49 -7.88
CA GLU A 78 -21.21 6.80 -6.81
C GLU A 78 -22.26 7.81 -7.28
N LEU A 79 -21.83 8.90 -7.93
CA LEU A 79 -22.73 9.91 -8.49
C LEU A 79 -23.71 9.30 -9.52
N GLN A 80 -23.23 8.44 -10.43
CA GLN A 80 -24.09 7.71 -11.37
C GLN A 80 -25.19 6.91 -10.65
N SER A 81 -24.84 6.22 -9.55
CA SER A 81 -25.81 5.50 -8.73
C SER A 81 -26.87 6.43 -8.14
N GLN A 82 -26.48 7.63 -7.70
CA GLN A 82 -27.42 8.61 -7.16
C GLN A 82 -28.29 9.28 -8.23
N LEU A 83 -27.78 9.48 -9.44
CA LEU A 83 -28.57 9.97 -10.58
C LEU A 83 -29.67 8.96 -10.95
N ILE A 84 -29.38 7.66 -10.91
CA ILE A 84 -30.38 6.61 -11.09
C ILE A 84 -31.48 6.70 -10.01
N ARG A 85 -31.10 6.90 -8.74
CA ARG A 85 -32.07 7.08 -7.66
C ARG A 85 -32.92 8.34 -7.87
N SER A 86 -32.32 9.41 -8.38
CA SER A 86 -33.02 10.67 -8.67
C SER A 86 -34.08 10.49 -9.76
N LEU A 87 -33.78 9.72 -10.82
CA LEU A 87 -34.74 9.37 -11.85
C LEU A 87 -35.85 8.48 -11.30
N ASN A 88 -35.51 7.42 -10.56
CA ASN A 88 -36.49 6.46 -10.02
C ASN A 88 -37.48 7.11 -9.04
N ARG A 89 -37.05 8.15 -8.33
CA ARG A 89 -37.90 8.95 -7.43
C ARG A 89 -38.62 10.12 -8.12
N ASN A 90 -38.53 10.20 -9.45
CA ASN A 90 -39.11 11.26 -10.27
C ASN A 90 -38.65 12.68 -9.88
N HIS A 91 -37.42 12.82 -9.38
CA HIS A 91 -36.87 14.14 -9.09
C HIS A 91 -36.31 14.85 -10.32
N ILE A 92 -35.84 14.08 -11.30
CA ILE A 92 -35.30 14.61 -12.56
C ILE A 92 -35.98 13.91 -13.73
N SER A 93 -36.08 14.61 -14.87
CA SER A 93 -36.61 14.01 -16.10
C SER A 93 -35.63 13.01 -16.69
N LYS A 94 -36.11 12.16 -17.61
CA LYS A 94 -35.26 11.19 -18.31
C LYS A 94 -34.20 11.87 -19.15
N GLU A 95 -34.54 12.98 -19.80
CA GLU A 95 -33.64 13.78 -20.63
C GLU A 95 -32.49 14.32 -19.80
N LEU A 96 -32.81 14.89 -18.63
CA LEU A 96 -31.82 15.43 -17.72
C LEU A 96 -30.94 14.34 -17.10
N TYR A 97 -31.53 13.19 -16.76
CA TYR A 97 -30.79 12.02 -16.30
C TYR A 97 -29.75 11.58 -17.34
N VAL A 98 -30.14 11.40 -18.60
CA VAL A 98 -29.22 10.98 -19.68
C VAL A 98 -28.07 11.98 -19.81
N GLU A 99 -28.38 13.27 -19.86
CA GLU A 99 -27.37 14.32 -19.99
C GLU A 99 -26.36 14.33 -18.82
N LEU A 100 -26.84 14.22 -17.58
CA LEU A 100 -25.96 14.17 -16.40
C LEU A 100 -25.15 12.88 -16.32
N PHE A 101 -25.76 11.75 -16.69
CA PHE A 101 -25.11 10.46 -16.68
C PHE A 101 -23.97 10.42 -17.70
N GLU A 102 -24.21 10.89 -18.93
CA GLU A 102 -23.19 10.99 -19.98
C GLU A 102 -22.06 11.94 -19.60
N LEU A 103 -22.37 13.09 -18.99
CA LEU A 103 -21.34 14.01 -18.50
C LEU A 103 -20.50 13.39 -17.38
N THR A 104 -21.15 12.65 -16.46
CA THR A 104 -20.47 11.95 -15.37
C THR A 104 -19.57 10.84 -15.92
N ASP A 105 -20.06 10.05 -16.88
CA ASP A 105 -19.32 8.98 -17.53
C ASP A 105 -18.10 9.54 -18.29
N LYS A 106 -18.31 10.60 -19.08
CA LYS A 106 -17.23 11.32 -19.77
C LYS A 106 -16.17 11.82 -18.79
N THR A 107 -16.59 12.36 -17.63
CA THR A 107 -15.68 12.82 -16.57
C THR A 107 -14.85 11.66 -16.02
N GLY A 108 -15.49 10.56 -15.64
CA GLY A 108 -14.82 9.35 -15.16
C GLY A 108 -13.87 8.74 -16.19
N ALA A 109 -14.25 8.73 -17.47
CA ALA A 109 -13.43 8.26 -18.57
C ALA A 109 -12.19 9.14 -18.79
N LYS A 110 -12.34 10.47 -18.72
CA LYS A 110 -11.23 11.42 -18.81
C LYS A 110 -10.25 11.28 -17.64
N ILE A 111 -10.75 11.12 -16.42
CA ILE A 111 -9.91 10.81 -15.25
C ILE A 111 -9.16 9.49 -15.46
N GLY A 112 -9.85 8.43 -15.92
CA GLY A 112 -9.23 7.14 -16.21
C GLY A 112 -8.15 7.21 -17.29
N ALA A 113 -8.39 7.95 -18.37
CA ALA A 113 -7.40 8.19 -19.42
C ALA A 113 -6.19 8.97 -18.88
N PHE A 114 -6.42 9.93 -17.98
CA PHE A 114 -5.35 10.68 -17.34
C PHE A 114 -4.52 9.82 -16.39
N ILE A 115 -5.15 8.95 -15.60
CA ILE A 115 -4.46 7.92 -14.79
C ILE A 115 -3.59 7.04 -15.69
N LYS A 116 -4.12 6.57 -16.83
CA LYS A 116 -3.36 5.75 -17.79
C LYS A 116 -2.14 6.51 -18.34
N TYR A 117 -2.31 7.77 -18.70
CA TYR A 117 -1.23 8.65 -19.14
C TYR A 117 -0.16 8.83 -18.05
N LEU A 118 -0.55 9.09 -16.81
CA LEU A 118 0.37 9.23 -15.70
C LEU A 118 1.09 7.90 -15.41
N ASN A 119 0.42 6.76 -15.48
CA ASN A 119 1.08 5.47 -15.31
C ASN A 119 2.18 5.21 -16.35
N SER A 120 2.01 5.67 -17.59
CA SER A 120 3.02 5.58 -18.65
C SER A 120 4.04 6.73 -18.66
N SER A 121 3.89 7.74 -17.80
CA SER A 121 4.78 8.92 -17.78
C SER A 121 6.05 8.66 -16.98
N GLU A 122 7.20 9.02 -17.56
CA GLU A 122 8.51 9.00 -16.88
C GLU A 122 8.68 10.16 -15.88
N LYS A 123 7.87 11.23 -15.98
CA LYS A 123 7.93 12.37 -15.06
C LYS A 123 7.47 11.96 -13.66
N THR A 124 8.31 12.14 -12.65
CA THR A 124 8.03 11.72 -11.26
C THR A 124 7.18 12.72 -10.46
N GLY A 125 7.16 13.98 -10.88
CA GLY A 125 6.44 15.08 -10.22
C GLY A 125 7.39 16.16 -9.68
N ILE A 126 6.87 17.33 -9.32
CA ILE A 126 7.67 18.48 -8.86
C ILE A 126 8.41 18.17 -7.56
N MET A 127 7.85 17.28 -6.72
CA MET A 127 8.52 16.74 -5.52
C MET A 127 9.91 16.13 -5.82
N PHE A 128 10.18 15.78 -7.08
CA PHE A 128 11.39 15.09 -7.51
C PHE A 128 12.22 15.87 -8.55
N GLN A 129 11.81 17.08 -8.97
CA GLN A 129 12.49 17.85 -10.04
C GLN A 129 13.90 18.35 -9.66
N ASN A 130 14.20 18.47 -8.36
CA ASN A 130 15.54 18.82 -7.86
C ASN A 130 16.43 17.60 -7.54
N ARG A 131 16.04 16.39 -7.97
CA ARG A 131 16.89 15.21 -7.88
C ARG A 131 17.64 15.06 -9.21
N VAL A 132 18.97 15.16 -9.16
CA VAL A 132 19.86 15.09 -10.34
C VAL A 132 19.56 13.82 -11.15
N PRO A 133 19.24 13.93 -12.46
CA PRO A 133 19.00 12.76 -13.31
C PRO A 133 20.32 12.25 -13.90
N THR A 134 20.68 11.00 -13.64
CA THR A 134 21.76 10.31 -14.37
C THR A 134 21.23 9.80 -15.72
N ASN A 135 21.64 10.45 -16.81
CA ASN A 135 21.25 10.12 -18.18
C ASN A 135 21.83 8.77 -18.66
N ARG A 136 21.01 7.94 -19.34
CA ARG A 136 21.49 6.96 -20.32
C ARG A 136 20.39 6.55 -21.31
N LYS A 137 20.43 7.12 -22.52
CA LYS A 137 19.89 6.52 -23.75
C LYS A 137 20.88 6.79 -24.88
N GLN A 138 21.68 5.78 -25.20
CA GLN A 138 21.96 5.26 -26.56
C GLN A 138 23.02 4.14 -26.44
N GLU A 139 22.93 3.17 -27.35
CA GLU A 139 23.77 1.97 -27.49
C GLU A 139 23.37 0.75 -26.63
N THR A 140 22.13 0.33 -26.89
CA THR A 140 21.77 -1.08 -27.09
C THR A 140 22.78 -1.77 -28.04
N GLN A 141 23.55 -2.76 -27.56
CA GLN A 141 23.27 -4.18 -27.87
C GLN A 141 24.25 -5.21 -27.28
N ASN A 142 25.45 -4.89 -26.77
CA ASN A 142 26.43 -5.96 -26.49
C ASN A 142 26.90 -6.17 -25.04
N GLU A 143 26.32 -5.53 -24.03
CA GLU A 143 26.73 -5.71 -22.62
C GLU A 143 25.53 -5.92 -21.67
N LYS A 144 24.69 -6.93 -21.93
CA LYS A 144 23.55 -7.28 -21.06
C LYS A 144 23.93 -7.93 -19.72
N SER A 145 25.18 -7.88 -19.29
CA SER A 145 25.62 -8.46 -18.01
C SER A 145 26.57 -7.53 -17.28
N LYS A 146 26.02 -6.55 -16.54
CA LYS A 146 26.56 -5.92 -15.31
C LYS A 146 25.88 -4.57 -15.11
N THR A 147 25.54 -4.23 -13.87
CA THR A 147 25.01 -2.93 -13.38
C THR A 147 23.48 -2.70 -13.44
N LYS A 148 22.75 -3.46 -12.59
CA LYS A 148 21.53 -3.00 -11.89
C LYS A 148 21.90 -2.77 -10.41
N ASN A 149 21.24 -1.80 -9.77
CA ASN A 149 21.21 -1.48 -8.32
C ASN A 149 22.32 -0.61 -7.75
N GLU A 150 21.96 0.58 -7.26
CA GLU A 150 22.51 1.08 -5.98
C GLU A 150 21.48 1.74 -5.03
N ASN A 151 20.33 2.29 -5.46
CA ASN A 151 19.41 3.01 -4.52
C ASN A 151 18.00 2.41 -4.31
N GLN A 152 17.76 1.17 -4.74
CA GLN A 152 16.66 0.33 -4.25
C GLN A 152 17.23 -1.04 -3.94
N LYS A 153 17.92 -1.16 -2.81
CA LYS A 153 18.48 -2.44 -2.38
C LYS A 153 17.36 -3.24 -1.72
N THR A 154 16.57 -3.95 -2.53
CA THR A 154 15.80 -5.10 -2.06
C THR A 154 16.81 -6.17 -1.69
N ILE A 155 16.82 -6.58 -0.43
CA ILE A 155 17.76 -7.57 0.06
C ILE A 155 17.08 -8.94 0.00
N HIS A 156 17.77 -9.86 -0.67
CA HIS A 156 17.47 -11.28 -0.67
C HIS A 156 18.70 -12.00 -0.14
N THR A 157 18.52 -12.86 0.86
CA THR A 157 19.60 -13.66 1.44
C THR A 157 19.28 -15.14 1.36
N ASN A 158 20.31 -15.96 1.15
CA ASN A 158 20.20 -17.42 1.23
C ASN A 158 20.36 -17.92 2.67
N SER A 159 20.73 -17.04 3.61
CA SER A 159 20.95 -17.37 5.02
C SER A 159 19.66 -17.26 5.86
N ALA A 160 18.53 -16.90 5.26
CA ALA A 160 17.21 -16.89 5.88
C ALA A 160 16.17 -17.54 4.96
N ALA A 161 15.07 -18.05 5.54
CA ALA A 161 14.00 -18.71 4.79
C ALA A 161 13.52 -17.89 3.59
N LYS A 162 13.36 -18.55 2.44
CA LYS A 162 12.86 -17.87 1.24
C LYS A 162 11.44 -17.32 1.48
N PRO A 163 11.15 -16.10 0.98
CA PRO A 163 9.79 -15.55 0.95
C PRO A 163 8.80 -16.53 0.31
N LEU A 164 7.59 -16.62 0.88
CA LEU A 164 6.51 -17.47 0.34
C LEU A 164 5.71 -16.78 -0.78
N GLY A 165 6.05 -15.54 -1.11
CA GLY A 165 5.36 -14.74 -2.11
C GLY A 165 6.28 -13.70 -2.75
N ALA A 166 5.68 -12.81 -3.55
CA ALA A 166 6.40 -11.79 -4.31
C ALA A 166 6.82 -10.59 -3.42
N TYR A 167 7.70 -10.82 -2.46
CA TYR A 167 8.26 -9.79 -1.57
C TYR A 167 9.73 -10.08 -1.20
N PRO A 168 10.55 -9.04 -0.90
CA PRO A 168 11.94 -9.23 -0.47
C PRO A 168 12.04 -9.58 1.02
N HIS A 169 13.19 -10.08 1.47
CA HIS A 169 13.45 -10.25 2.92
C HIS A 169 13.45 -8.91 3.64
N ALA A 170 14.06 -7.90 3.03
CA ALA A 170 14.07 -6.54 3.56
C ALA A 170 14.11 -5.48 2.46
N ARG A 171 13.70 -4.27 2.82
CA ARG A 171 13.74 -3.07 1.99
C ARG A 171 14.30 -1.89 2.78
N LYS A 172 15.36 -1.27 2.27
CA LYS A 172 15.89 0.01 2.77
C LYS A 172 15.04 1.19 2.25
N ALA A 173 14.74 2.15 3.12
CA ALA A 173 14.17 3.45 2.78
C ALA A 173 14.79 4.54 3.67
N GLY A 174 15.69 5.35 3.09
CA GLY A 174 16.51 6.27 3.89
C GLY A 174 17.45 5.49 4.82
N ASN A 175 17.50 5.92 6.08
CA ASN A 175 18.23 5.24 7.15
C ASN A 175 17.41 4.15 7.86
N LEU A 176 16.22 3.82 7.34
CA LEU A 176 15.37 2.76 7.88
C LEU A 176 15.45 1.49 7.03
N LEU A 177 15.42 0.36 7.71
CA LEU A 177 15.35 -0.97 7.15
C LEU A 177 14.06 -1.64 7.61
N PHE A 178 13.23 -2.02 6.64
CA PHE A 178 11.98 -2.73 6.88
C PHE A 178 12.17 -4.19 6.52
N LEU A 179 12.11 -5.09 7.50
CA LEU A 179 12.06 -6.53 7.23
C LEU A 179 10.61 -6.93 6.90
N SER A 180 10.46 -7.96 6.06
CA SER A 180 9.19 -8.65 5.89
C SER A 180 8.85 -9.47 7.16
N GLY A 181 7.70 -10.16 7.17
CA GLY A 181 7.42 -11.14 8.22
C GLY A 181 8.48 -12.25 8.17
N ILE A 182 9.25 -12.38 9.26
CA ILE A 182 10.28 -13.40 9.40
C ILE A 182 9.76 -14.47 10.34
N GLY A 183 9.65 -15.70 9.84
CA GLY A 183 9.24 -16.88 10.62
C GLY A 183 10.43 -17.78 11.00
N SER A 184 10.13 -18.89 11.65
CA SER A 184 11.08 -19.88 12.19
C SER A 184 11.53 -20.96 11.20
N ARG A 185 11.12 -20.90 9.92
CA ARG A 185 11.55 -21.87 8.89
C ARG A 185 13.06 -21.83 8.67
N GLN A 186 13.68 -22.98 8.49
CA GLN A 186 15.10 -23.08 8.16
C GLN A 186 15.34 -22.74 6.67
N PRO A 187 16.43 -22.02 6.34
CA PRO A 187 16.70 -21.54 4.99
C PRO A 187 16.91 -22.63 3.93
N PHE A 188 17.44 -23.78 4.34
CA PHE A 188 17.87 -24.83 3.43
C PHE A 188 16.71 -25.71 2.94
N ASP A 189 15.85 -26.17 3.85
CA ASP A 189 14.81 -27.16 3.57
C ASP A 189 13.41 -26.75 4.04
N ASN A 190 13.24 -25.52 4.53
CA ASN A 190 12.00 -24.99 5.09
C ASN A 190 11.46 -25.75 6.31
N LYS A 191 12.26 -26.63 6.94
CA LYS A 191 11.84 -27.29 8.17
C LYS A 191 11.63 -26.28 9.29
N ILE A 192 10.71 -26.60 10.19
CA ILE A 192 10.40 -25.79 11.37
C ILE A 192 10.95 -26.57 12.57
N PRO A 193 11.94 -26.04 13.30
CA PRO A 193 12.54 -26.74 14.43
C PRO A 193 11.51 -27.13 15.49
N GLY A 194 11.54 -28.40 15.91
CA GLY A 194 10.63 -28.93 16.93
C GLY A 194 9.19 -29.17 16.46
N LEU A 195 8.88 -28.95 15.18
CA LEU A 195 7.57 -29.26 14.60
C LEU A 195 7.49 -30.72 14.15
N GLU A 196 6.47 -31.42 14.63
CA GLU A 196 6.08 -32.76 14.19
C GLU A 196 4.63 -32.70 13.69
N LEU A 197 4.40 -33.21 12.48
CA LEU A 197 3.08 -33.25 11.83
C LEU A 197 2.63 -34.70 11.65
N ASP A 198 1.32 -34.93 11.65
CA ASP A 198 0.73 -36.21 11.23
C ASP A 198 0.71 -36.36 9.69
N ALA A 199 0.17 -37.48 9.19
CA ALA A 199 0.08 -37.75 7.75
C ALA A 199 -0.87 -36.78 7.03
N GLU A 200 -1.82 -36.20 7.76
CA GLU A 200 -2.82 -35.25 7.29
C GLU A 200 -2.34 -33.78 7.37
N GLY A 201 -1.17 -33.54 7.96
CA GLY A 201 -0.55 -32.22 8.11
C GLY A 201 -0.99 -31.44 9.36
N ASN A 202 -1.66 -32.08 10.33
CA ASN A 202 -1.98 -31.47 11.61
C ASN A 202 -0.78 -31.47 12.54
N ILE A 203 -0.71 -30.45 13.41
CA ILE A 203 0.38 -30.30 14.38
C ILE A 203 0.21 -31.33 15.50
N LEU A 204 1.10 -32.32 15.56
CA LEU A 204 1.21 -33.25 16.68
C LEU A 204 1.96 -32.60 17.84
N LYS A 205 3.04 -31.88 17.51
CA LYS A 205 3.93 -31.23 18.48
C LYS A 205 4.65 -30.06 17.83
N TYR A 206 4.88 -29.02 18.61
CA TYR A 206 5.74 -27.90 18.24
C TYR A 206 6.52 -27.45 19.48
N ASP A 207 7.66 -26.79 19.26
CA ASP A 207 8.55 -26.29 20.30
C ASP A 207 8.79 -24.79 20.11
N ILE A 208 8.14 -23.98 20.96
CA ILE A 208 8.28 -22.52 20.91
C ILE A 208 9.72 -22.06 21.15
N GLU A 209 10.50 -22.75 21.99
CA GLU A 209 11.88 -22.36 22.28
C GLU A 209 12.75 -22.55 21.03
N ALA A 210 12.63 -23.72 20.40
CA ALA A 210 13.34 -24.01 19.15
C ALA A 210 12.94 -23.03 18.03
N GLU A 211 11.65 -22.71 17.91
CA GLU A 211 11.17 -21.74 16.92
C GLU A 211 11.62 -20.31 17.22
N CYS A 212 11.68 -19.88 18.50
CA CYS A 212 12.21 -18.58 18.91
C CYS A 212 13.67 -18.41 18.47
N HIS A 213 14.53 -19.37 18.78
CA HIS A 213 15.93 -19.34 18.36
C HIS A 213 16.07 -19.30 16.83
N SER A 214 15.23 -20.06 16.12
CA SER A 214 15.24 -20.07 14.66
C SER A 214 14.79 -18.74 14.05
N VAL A 215 13.70 -18.14 14.53
CA VAL A 215 13.21 -16.85 14.01
C VAL A 215 14.20 -15.72 14.30
N PHE A 216 14.84 -15.72 15.48
CA PHE A 216 15.87 -14.73 15.81
C PHE A 216 17.13 -14.90 14.95
N ALA A 217 17.57 -16.14 14.70
CA ALA A 217 18.66 -16.41 13.77
C ALA A 217 18.35 -15.90 12.34
N ASN A 218 17.13 -16.13 11.86
CA ASN A 218 16.68 -15.63 10.56
C ASN A 218 16.65 -14.09 10.51
N VAL A 219 16.13 -13.42 11.54
CA VAL A 219 16.13 -11.96 11.62
C VAL A 219 17.56 -11.42 11.58
N LYS A 220 18.47 -11.98 12.38
CA LYS A 220 19.88 -11.62 12.39
C LYS A 220 20.52 -11.77 11.01
N ALA A 221 20.30 -12.90 10.35
CA ALA A 221 20.81 -13.14 9.01
C ALA A 221 20.31 -12.13 7.97
N VAL A 222 19.05 -11.69 8.08
CA VAL A 222 18.50 -10.65 7.20
C VAL A 222 19.10 -9.27 7.52
N LEU A 223 19.26 -8.91 8.79
CA LEU A 223 19.90 -7.65 9.20
C LEU A 223 21.35 -7.57 8.69
N GLU A 224 22.14 -8.62 8.91
CA GLU A 224 23.54 -8.70 8.46
C GLU A 224 23.66 -8.63 6.93
N ALA A 225 22.84 -9.40 6.21
CA ALA A 225 22.80 -9.35 4.75
C ALA A 225 22.36 -7.98 4.21
N SER A 226 21.65 -7.20 5.02
CA SER A 226 21.23 -5.84 4.70
C SER A 226 22.34 -4.82 4.95
N GLY A 227 23.32 -5.10 5.81
CA GLY A 227 24.28 -4.10 6.32
C GLY A 227 23.81 -3.38 7.59
N SER A 228 22.86 -3.97 8.31
CA SER A 228 22.39 -3.55 9.63
C SER A 228 22.84 -4.57 10.69
N SER A 229 22.42 -4.40 11.93
CA SER A 229 22.78 -5.23 13.07
C SER A 229 21.63 -5.31 14.09
N TRP A 230 21.73 -6.26 15.03
CA TRP A 230 20.67 -6.55 16.00
C TRP A 230 20.43 -5.39 16.98
N ASP A 231 21.49 -4.69 17.39
CA ASP A 231 21.46 -3.48 18.22
C ASP A 231 20.80 -2.28 17.54
N LYS A 232 20.62 -2.32 16.22
CA LYS A 232 19.96 -1.26 15.44
C LYS A 232 18.45 -1.45 15.31
N ILE A 233 17.86 -2.48 15.94
CA ILE A 233 16.41 -2.71 15.91
C ILE A 233 15.70 -1.61 16.70
N LEU A 234 14.73 -0.96 16.06
CA LEU A 234 13.91 0.11 16.65
C LEU A 234 12.54 -0.39 17.12
N ASP A 235 11.92 -1.29 16.34
CA ASP A 235 10.57 -1.79 16.60
C ASP A 235 10.48 -3.27 16.24
N VAL A 236 9.84 -4.03 17.13
CA VAL A 236 9.48 -5.43 16.95
C VAL A 236 7.99 -5.62 17.17
N THR A 237 7.28 -6.09 16.14
CA THR A 237 5.96 -6.70 16.31
C THR A 237 6.08 -8.22 16.26
N VAL A 238 5.61 -8.89 17.32
CA VAL A 238 5.64 -10.34 17.46
C VAL A 238 4.22 -10.91 17.37
N PHE A 239 4.08 -11.90 16.50
CA PHE A 239 2.86 -12.67 16.32
C PHE A 239 3.05 -14.06 16.90
N LEU A 240 2.26 -14.43 17.90
CA LEU A 240 2.21 -15.78 18.46
C LEU A 240 0.89 -16.44 18.06
N THR A 241 0.88 -17.76 17.82
CA THR A 241 -0.37 -18.50 17.56
C THR A 241 -1.05 -19.02 18.83
N ASN A 242 -0.35 -19.04 19.97
CA ASN A 242 -0.89 -19.45 21.27
C ASN A 242 -0.23 -18.66 22.43
N MET A 243 -0.73 -17.46 22.69
CA MET A 243 -0.25 -16.56 23.74
C MET A 243 -0.33 -17.21 25.12
N LYS A 244 -1.42 -17.92 25.42
CA LYS A 244 -1.65 -18.51 26.74
C LYS A 244 -0.56 -19.54 27.10
N LYS A 245 -0.14 -20.36 26.14
CA LYS A 245 0.86 -21.41 26.35
C LYS A 245 2.30 -20.87 26.22
N ASP A 246 2.54 -20.02 25.23
CA ASP A 246 3.89 -19.78 24.71
C ASP A 246 4.54 -18.48 25.22
N PHE A 247 3.74 -17.52 25.70
CA PHE A 247 4.24 -16.19 26.05
C PHE A 247 5.33 -16.19 27.12
N ALA A 248 5.23 -17.02 28.15
CA ALA A 248 6.22 -17.05 29.24
C ALA A 248 7.60 -17.50 28.75
N VAL A 249 7.64 -18.56 27.93
CA VAL A 249 8.88 -19.10 27.35
C VAL A 249 9.45 -18.11 26.34
N TYR A 250 8.63 -17.62 25.41
CA TYR A 250 9.03 -16.59 24.45
C TYR A 250 9.59 -15.34 25.15
N ASN A 251 8.92 -14.81 26.18
CA ASN A 251 9.31 -13.56 26.83
C ASN A 251 10.65 -13.70 27.58
N LYS A 252 10.95 -14.90 28.12
CA LYS A 252 12.25 -15.20 28.71
C LYS A 252 13.37 -15.17 27.65
N ILE A 253 13.17 -15.85 26.52
CA ILE A 253 14.17 -15.91 25.44
C ILE A 253 14.33 -14.53 24.80
N TYR A 254 13.23 -13.81 24.56
CA TYR A 254 13.26 -12.44 24.06
C TYR A 254 14.14 -11.55 24.96
N GLY A 255 13.97 -11.62 26.28
CA GLY A 255 14.78 -10.85 27.23
C GLY A 255 16.28 -11.14 27.16
N GLN A 256 16.69 -12.34 26.76
CA GLN A 256 18.09 -12.70 26.56
C GLN A 256 18.65 -12.13 25.25
N TYR A 257 17.85 -12.14 24.17
CA TYR A 257 18.28 -11.64 22.87
C TYR A 257 18.26 -10.10 22.78
N PHE A 258 17.36 -9.45 23.52
CA PHE A 258 17.18 -8.00 23.52
C PHE A 258 17.80 -7.33 24.76
N GLU A 259 18.70 -8.03 25.47
CA GLU A 259 19.43 -7.45 26.60
C GLU A 259 20.23 -6.22 26.15
N GLY A 260 19.98 -5.08 26.79
CA GLY A 260 20.63 -3.81 26.46
C GLY A 260 20.13 -3.14 25.16
N ILE A 261 19.01 -3.59 24.59
CA ILE A 261 18.43 -3.05 23.36
C ILE A 261 17.07 -2.42 23.67
N ASP A 262 16.99 -1.10 23.49
CA ASP A 262 15.77 -0.33 23.74
C ASP A 262 14.81 -0.33 22.54
N ALA A 263 14.47 -1.54 22.04
CA ALA A 263 13.51 -1.68 20.96
C ALA A 263 12.06 -1.53 21.47
N CYS A 264 11.24 -0.74 20.78
CA CYS A 264 9.80 -0.77 20.95
C CYS A 264 9.27 -2.18 20.66
N ARG A 265 8.28 -2.65 21.43
CA ARG A 265 7.74 -4.01 21.27
C ARG A 265 6.22 -4.05 21.35
N THR A 266 5.60 -4.74 20.40
CA THR A 266 4.20 -5.17 20.46
C THR A 266 4.12 -6.68 20.29
N THR A 267 3.41 -7.37 21.17
CA THR A 267 3.17 -8.83 21.06
C THR A 267 1.66 -9.07 20.99
N VAL A 268 1.20 -9.79 19.97
CA VAL A 268 -0.22 -10.12 19.77
C VAL A 268 -0.40 -11.60 19.47
N GLU A 269 -1.58 -12.12 19.81
CA GLU A 269 -2.00 -13.45 19.38
C GLU A 269 -2.71 -13.35 18.02
N VAL A 270 -2.41 -14.29 17.12
CA VAL A 270 -3.08 -14.42 15.82
C VAL A 270 -3.61 -15.83 15.63
N LYS A 271 -4.71 -15.98 14.89
CA LYS A 271 -5.34 -17.28 14.65
C LYS A 271 -4.43 -18.26 13.90
N SER A 272 -3.63 -17.76 12.96
CA SER A 272 -2.78 -18.58 12.09
C SER A 272 -1.71 -17.74 11.38
N LEU A 273 -0.59 -18.37 11.05
CA LEU A 273 0.49 -17.83 10.22
C LEU A 273 0.55 -18.58 8.86
N PRO A 274 1.28 -18.08 7.84
CA PRO A 274 1.30 -18.66 6.48
C PRO A 274 1.80 -20.11 6.38
N THR A 275 2.50 -20.59 7.40
CA THR A 275 3.00 -21.95 7.58
C THR A 275 2.69 -22.39 9.02
N PRO A 276 2.82 -23.67 9.40
CA PRO A 276 2.54 -24.13 10.77
C PRO A 276 3.59 -23.69 11.82
N ILE A 277 4.22 -22.53 11.61
CA ILE A 277 5.09 -21.87 12.58
C ILE A 277 4.24 -21.29 13.72
N CYS A 278 4.78 -21.25 14.93
CA CYS A 278 4.10 -20.67 16.10
C CYS A 278 4.49 -19.22 16.40
N ILE A 279 5.53 -18.69 15.74
CA ILE A 279 6.03 -17.33 15.92
C ILE A 279 6.47 -16.68 14.59
N GLU A 280 6.09 -15.41 14.40
CA GLU A 280 6.59 -14.54 13.32
C GLU A 280 6.94 -13.16 13.87
N LEU A 281 8.02 -12.57 13.36
CA LEU A 281 8.50 -11.23 13.71
C LEU A 281 8.41 -10.27 12.53
N LYS A 282 7.96 -9.04 12.80
CA LYS A 282 8.09 -7.88 11.92
C LYS A 282 9.05 -6.89 12.57
N ILE A 283 10.08 -6.48 11.83
CA ILE A 283 11.17 -5.66 12.35
C ILE A 283 11.33 -4.37 11.55
N ILE A 284 11.56 -3.27 12.27
CA ILE A 284 12.10 -2.02 11.74
C ILE A 284 13.45 -1.77 12.42
N ALA A 285 14.50 -1.50 11.65
CA ALA A 285 15.84 -1.23 12.16
C ALA A 285 16.49 -0.03 11.46
N LEU A 286 17.55 0.51 12.07
CA LEU A 286 18.43 1.48 11.43
C LEU A 286 19.43 0.80 10.49
N ILE A 287 19.79 1.49 9.42
CA ILE A 287 20.81 1.05 8.46
C ILE A 287 21.53 2.28 7.88
N GLU A 288 22.85 2.18 7.74
CA GLU A 288 23.69 3.22 7.12
C GLU A 288 23.68 3.12 5.59
#